data_AF-A0A2A8SHT5-F1
#
_entry.id   AF-A0A2A8SHT5-F1
#
_cell.length_a   1.000
_cell.length_b   1.000
_cell.length_c   1.000
_cell.angle_alpha   90.00
_cell.angle_beta   90.00
_cell.angle_gamma   90.00
#
_symmetry.space_group_name_H-M   'P 1'
#
loop_
_entity.id
_entity.type
_entity.pdbx_description
1 polymer ?
#
loop_
_entity_poly.entity_id
_entity_poly.type
_entity_poly.pdbx_seq_one_letter_code
_entity_poly.pdbx_strand_id
1 'polypeptide(L)'
;MPLNHEHQMAILKDILVNHQSDCCGTVSECEQLERLIQSLLVNDSVSNEVKTMLNDVYYYSQSGKLSPDLDGHISGHQEQLSQWITGMDSFS
;
A
#
# COMPACT_ATOMS: atom_id res chain seq x y z
N MET A 1 -6.65 -21.26 2.49
CA MET A 1 -6.84 -20.61 3.81
C MET A 1 -7.37 -19.21 3.56
N PRO A 2 -8.36 -18.71 4.31
CA PRO A 2 -8.73 -17.30 4.22
C PRO A 2 -7.50 -16.46 4.59
N LEU A 3 -7.18 -15.45 3.80
CA LEU A 3 -6.21 -14.44 4.18
C LEU A 3 -6.79 -13.67 5.38
N ASN A 4 -6.21 -13.85 6.57
CA ASN A 4 -6.51 -12.98 7.70
C ASN A 4 -5.89 -11.59 7.47
N HIS A 5 -6.44 -10.58 8.13
CA HIS A 5 -6.03 -9.17 7.97
C HIS A 5 -4.53 -8.93 8.20
N GLU A 6 -3.90 -9.66 9.12
CA GLU A 6 -2.45 -9.62 9.34
C GLU A 6 -1.66 -10.03 8.09
N HIS A 7 -2.12 -11.08 7.41
CA HIS A 7 -1.47 -11.53 6.18
C HIS A 7 -1.72 -10.54 5.03
N GLN A 8 -2.90 -9.92 4.96
CA GLN A 8 -3.18 -8.85 4.01
C GLN A 8 -2.28 -7.64 4.24
N MET A 9 -2.06 -7.25 5.50
CA MET A 9 -1.15 -6.16 5.86
C MET A 9 0.30 -6.49 5.51
N ALA A 10 0.73 -7.73 5.74
CA ALA A 10 2.08 -8.18 5.38
C ALA A 10 2.32 -8.11 3.87
N ILE A 11 1.37 -8.58 3.05
CA ILE A 11 1.47 -8.50 1.58
C ILE A 11 1.45 -7.04 1.12
N LEU A 12 0.59 -6.21 1.71
CA LEU A 12 0.53 -4.78 1.39
C LEU A 12 1.88 -4.10 1.66
N LYS A 13 2.47 -4.36 2.83
CA LYS A 13 3.80 -3.84 3.19
C LYS A 13 4.89 -4.34 2.24
N ASP A 14 4.87 -5.61 1.85
CA ASP A 14 5.84 -6.19 0.92
C ASP A 14 5.85 -5.47 -0.42
N ILE A 15 4.68 -5.22 -1.01
CA ILE A 15 4.56 -4.48 -2.27
C ILE A 15 5.10 -3.05 -2.13
N LEU A 16 4.78 -2.36 -1.03
CA LEU A 16 5.29 -1.00 -0.80
C LEU A 16 6.80 -0.97 -0.62
N VAL A 17 7.38 -1.97 0.04
CA VAL A 17 8.84 -2.12 0.18
C VAL A 17 9.49 -2.38 -1.17
N ASN A 18 8.87 -3.17 -2.04
CA ASN A 18 9.36 -3.38 -3.41
C ASN A 18 9.35 -2.07 -4.20
N HIS A 19 8.22 -1.33 -4.19
CA HIS A 19 8.14 -0.01 -4.81
C HIS A 19 9.22 0.96 -4.26
N GLN A 20 9.44 0.98 -2.95
CA GLN A 20 10.46 1.82 -2.32
C GLN A 20 11.87 1.41 -2.77
N SER A 21 12.19 0.12 -2.72
CA SER A 21 13.54 -0.38 -2.91
C SER A 21 13.98 -0.40 -4.37
N ASP A 22 13.09 -0.84 -5.27
CA ASP A 22 13.38 -0.90 -6.71
C ASP A 22 13.09 0.43 -7.41
N CYS A 23 12.40 1.36 -6.76
CA CYS A 23 11.90 2.62 -7.36
C CYS A 23 11.01 2.40 -8.60
N CYS A 24 10.50 1.18 -8.76
CA CYS A 24 9.75 0.70 -9.92
C CYS A 24 8.62 -0.22 -9.46
N GLY A 25 7.66 -0.48 -10.34
CA GLY A 25 6.53 -1.34 -10.05
C GLY A 25 5.65 -1.59 -11.26
N THR A 26 4.54 -2.29 -11.05
CA THR A 26 3.61 -2.66 -12.11
C THR A 26 2.19 -2.22 -11.81
N VAL A 27 1.40 -2.02 -12.87
CA VAL A 27 -0.04 -1.75 -12.75
C VAL A 27 -0.73 -2.83 -11.93
N SER A 28 -0.33 -4.10 -12.08
CA SER A 28 -0.90 -5.21 -11.30
C SER A 28 -0.59 -5.12 -9.81
N GLU A 29 0.57 -4.60 -9.41
CA GLU A 29 0.88 -4.31 -8.00
C GLU A 29 0.01 -3.19 -7.45
N CYS A 30 -0.21 -2.11 -8.21
CA CYS A 30 -1.17 -1.06 -7.83
C CYS A 30 -2.60 -1.61 -7.66
N GLU A 31 -3.07 -2.46 -8.58
CA GLU A 31 -4.37 -3.11 -8.46
C GLU A 31 -4.45 -4.06 -7.25
N GLN A 32 -3.35 -4.72 -6.92
CA GLN A 32 -3.26 -5.59 -5.75
C GLN A 32 -3.33 -4.79 -4.46
N LEU A 33 -2.64 -3.66 -4.37
CA LEU A 33 -2.74 -2.71 -3.25
C LEU A 33 -4.19 -2.26 -3.05
N GLU A 34 -4.89 -1.85 -4.11
CA GLU A 34 -6.30 -1.44 -4.02
C GLU A 34 -7.19 -2.52 -3.40
N ARG A 35 -7.06 -3.77 -3.88
CA ARG A 35 -7.86 -4.90 -3.39
C ARG A 35 -7.58 -5.20 -1.93
N LEU A 36 -6.31 -5.18 -1.51
CA LEU A 36 -5.91 -5.40 -0.12
C LEU A 36 -6.47 -4.30 0.78
N ILE A 37 -6.31 -3.04 0.38
CA ILE A 37 -6.79 -1.88 1.13
C ILE A 37 -8.30 -1.92 1.29
N GLN A 38 -9.06 -2.15 0.21
CA GLN A 38 -10.52 -2.25 0.28
C GLN A 38 -10.97 -3.32 1.27
N SER A 39 -10.30 -4.47 1.29
CA SER A 39 -10.58 -5.53 2.26
C SER A 39 -10.23 -5.15 3.70
N LEU A 40 -9.16 -4.39 3.91
CA LEU A 40 -8.71 -3.93 5.23
C LEU A 40 -9.59 -2.80 5.79
N LEU A 41 -10.08 -1.90 4.91
CA LEU A 41 -10.94 -0.78 5.32
C LEU A 41 -12.29 -1.24 5.87
N VAL A 42 -12.86 -2.32 5.31
CA VAL A 42 -14.12 -2.91 5.80
C VAL A 42 -13.93 -3.83 7.00
N ASN A 43 -12.69 -4.04 7.45
CA ASN A 43 -12.40 -4.89 8.60
C ASN A 43 -12.48 -4.06 9.91
N ASP A 44 -13.37 -4.43 10.82
CA ASP A 44 -13.54 -3.77 12.12
C ASP A 44 -12.36 -3.96 13.07
N SER A 45 -11.50 -4.96 12.86
CA SER A 45 -10.28 -5.17 13.66
C SER A 45 -9.16 -4.19 13.31
N VAL A 46 -9.29 -3.45 12.20
CA VAL A 46 -8.30 -2.44 11.78
C VAL A 46 -8.65 -1.09 12.41
N SER A 47 -7.71 -0.52 13.16
CA SER A 47 -7.86 0.78 13.84
C SER A 47 -8.10 1.93 12.85
N ASN A 48 -8.84 2.96 13.27
CA ASN A 48 -9.12 4.12 12.43
C ASN A 48 -7.86 4.85 11.96
N GLU A 49 -6.81 4.91 12.78
CA GLU A 49 -5.52 5.51 12.39
C GLU A 49 -4.89 4.76 11.20
N VAL A 50 -4.93 3.43 11.23
CA VAL A 50 -4.47 2.58 10.12
C VAL A 50 -5.35 2.77 8.90
N LYS A 51 -6.68 2.88 9.08
CA LYS A 51 -7.62 3.15 7.97
C LYS A 51 -7.34 4.49 7.27
N THR A 52 -6.93 5.53 8.00
CA THR A 52 -6.52 6.80 7.40
C THR A 52 -5.32 6.61 6.48
N MET A 53 -4.25 5.97 6.98
CA MET A 53 -3.07 5.66 6.17
C MET A 53 -3.42 4.79 4.95
N LEU A 54 -4.24 3.76 5.13
CA LEU A 54 -4.66 2.90 4.04
C LEU A 54 -5.40 3.69 2.94
N ASN A 55 -6.19 4.71 3.28
CA ASN A 55 -6.79 5.59 2.27
C ASN A 55 -5.72 6.36 1.47
N ASP A 56 -4.67 6.87 2.10
CA ASP A 56 -3.57 7.54 1.40
C ASP A 56 -2.87 6.58 0.42
N VAL A 57 -2.57 5.36 0.86
CA VAL A 57 -1.99 4.32 0.00
C VAL A 57 -2.94 3.95 -1.14
N TYR A 58 -4.26 3.98 -0.93
CA TYR A 58 -5.25 3.73 -1.96
C TYR A 58 -5.22 4.81 -3.05
N TYR A 59 -5.14 6.08 -2.67
CA TYR A 59 -5.01 7.19 -3.63
C TYR A 59 -3.70 7.13 -4.42
N TYR A 60 -2.60 6.78 -3.74
CA TYR A 60 -1.32 6.51 -4.39
C TYR A 60 -1.45 5.40 -5.42
N SER A 61 -2.05 4.25 -5.05
CA SER A 61 -2.23 3.10 -5.94
C SER A 61 -3.09 3.43 -7.17
N GLN A 62 -4.19 4.18 -6.97
CA GLN A 62 -5.03 4.65 -8.07
C GLN A 62 -4.28 5.59 -9.01
N SER A 63 -3.51 6.52 -8.46
CA SER A 63 -2.74 7.48 -9.26
C SER A 63 -1.60 6.79 -10.02
N GLY A 64 -0.92 5.83 -9.38
CA GLY A 64 0.13 5.02 -9.99
C GLY A 64 -0.41 4.16 -11.14
N LYS A 65 -1.53 3.46 -10.94
CA LYS A 65 -2.19 2.67 -11.98
C LYS A 65 -2.54 3.47 -13.24
N LEU A 66 -2.93 4.73 -13.07
CA LEU A 66 -3.30 5.64 -14.15
C LEU A 66 -2.11 6.45 -14.69
N SER A 67 -0.93 6.33 -14.06
CA SER A 67 0.26 7.07 -14.45
C SER A 67 0.82 6.51 -15.76
N PRO A 68 1.12 7.35 -16.76
CA PRO A 68 1.86 6.92 -17.94
C PRO A 68 3.33 6.59 -17.63
N ASP A 69 3.84 7.06 -16.48
CA ASP A 69 5.19 6.82 -15.97
C ASP A 69 5.09 6.38 -14.50
N LEU A 70 4.99 5.07 -14.29
CA LEU A 70 4.82 4.50 -12.95
C LEU A 70 6.11 4.60 -12.13
N ASP A 71 7.27 4.40 -12.76
CA ASP A 71 8.56 4.47 -12.06
C ASP A 71 8.86 5.88 -11.55
N GLY A 72 8.55 6.92 -12.34
CA GLY A 72 8.64 8.31 -11.88
C GLY A 72 7.59 8.66 -10.83
N HIS A 73 6.37 8.10 -10.93
CA HIS A 73 5.38 8.20 -9.86
C HIS A 73 5.90 7.61 -8.54
N ILE A 74 6.46 6.40 -8.58
CA ILE A 74 7.03 5.73 -7.41
C ILE A 74 8.21 6.52 -6.84
N SER A 75 9.13 6.95 -7.71
CA SER A 75 10.29 7.76 -7.33
C SER A 75 9.89 9.09 -6.68
N GLY A 76 8.80 9.72 -7.14
CA GLY A 76 8.26 10.95 -6.57
C GLY A 76 7.60 10.79 -5.19
N HIS A 77 7.24 9.55 -4.80
CA HIS A 77 6.53 9.25 -3.55
C HIS A 77 7.41 8.51 -2.52
N GLN A 78 8.74 8.49 -2.69
CA GLN A 78 9.67 7.74 -1.82
C GLN A 78 9.56 8.12 -0.33
N GLU A 79 9.36 9.39 -0.02
CA GLU A 79 9.14 9.84 1.36
C GLU A 79 7.85 9.26 1.94
N GLN A 80 6.75 9.33 1.18
CA GLN A 80 5.46 8.79 1.58
C GLN A 80 5.50 7.27 1.76
N LEU A 81 6.13 6.55 0.82
CA LEU A 81 6.35 5.10 0.92
C LEU A 81 7.09 4.76 2.22
N SER A 82 8.16 5.48 2.54
CA SER A 82 8.94 5.28 3.76
C SER A 82 8.10 5.51 5.03
N GLN A 83 7.28 6.56 5.04
CA GLN A 83 6.36 6.86 6.15
C GLN A 83 5.32 5.76 6.34
N TRP A 84 4.70 5.28 5.26
CA TRP A 84 3.70 4.22 5.33
C TRP A 84 4.30 2.90 5.80
N ILE A 85 5.45 2.49 5.27
CA ILE A 85 6.15 1.25 5.68
C ILE A 85 6.51 1.30 7.17
N THR A 86 7.04 2.42 7.64
CA THR A 86 7.41 2.61 9.06
C THR A 86 6.17 2.63 9.95
N GLY A 87 5.11 3.31 9.51
CA GLY A 87 3.86 3.36 10.24
C GLY A 87 3.23 1.98 10.38
N MET A 88 3.24 1.15 9.34
CA MET A 88 2.75 -0.25 9.41
C MET A 88 3.51 -1.12 10.42
N ASP A 89 4.81 -0.87 10.60
CA ASP A 89 5.62 -1.57 11.62
C ASP A 89 5.17 -1.24 13.05
N SER A 90 4.65 -0.02 13.25
CA SER A 90 4.23 0.46 14.57
C SER A 90 2.87 -0.10 15.02
N PHE A 91 2.14 -0.75 14.11
CA PHE A 91 0.81 -1.34 14.37
C PHE A 91 0.83 -2.87 14.51
N SER A 92 2.00 -3.51 14.40
CA SER A 92 2.19 -4.95 14.58
C SER A 92 2.48 -5.34 16.04
#